data_AF-A0A4Y9IUE0-F1
#
_entry.id   AF-A0A4Y9IUE0-F1
#
_cell.length_a   1.000
_cell.length_b   1.000
_cell.length_c   1.000
_cell.angle_alpha   90.00
_cell.angle_beta   90.00
_cell.angle_gamma   90.00
#
_symmetry.space_group_name_H-M   'P 1'
#
loop_
_entity.id
_entity.type
_entity.pdbx_description
1 polymer ?
#
loop_
_entity_poly.entity_id
_entity_poly.type
_entity_poly.pdbx_seq_one_letter_code
_entity_poly.pdbx_strand_id
1 'polypeptide(L)' 'MHDKKHHLMYVYEDEDLYKVVGFVHAEIYESLYSDCGLNILGLAILPEFRGKRIGKK' A
#
# COMPACT_ATOMS: atom_id res chain seq x y z
N MET A 1 -15.34 -14.95 14.19
CA MET A 1 -13.91 -15.29 14.26
C MET A 1 -13.37 -15.23 12.85
N HIS A 2 -12.21 -14.61 12.66
CA HIS A 2 -11.42 -14.53 11.43
C HIS A 2 -11.77 -13.42 10.43
N ASP A 3 -11.17 -12.23 10.61
CA ASP A 3 -11.03 -11.29 9.49
C ASP A 3 -9.62 -10.72 9.45
N LYS A 4 -8.70 -11.51 8.90
CA LYS A 4 -7.34 -11.07 8.53
C LYS A 4 -7.25 -10.64 7.06
N LYS A 5 -8.37 -10.60 6.33
CA LYS A 5 -8.38 -10.28 4.89
C LYS A 5 -8.52 -8.79 4.57
N HIS A 6 -8.75 -7.97 5.59
CA HIS A 6 -8.92 -6.53 5.41
C HIS A 6 -7.60 -5.77 5.31
N HIS A 7 -6.48 -6.31 5.83
CA HIS A 7 -5.19 -5.62 5.72
C HIS A 7 -4.47 -5.97 4.42
N LEU A 8 -4.27 -4.97 3.57
CA LEU A 8 -3.47 -5.02 2.36
C LEU A 8 -2.13 -4.34 2.61
N MET A 9 -1.06 -5.07 2.40
CA MET A 9 0.30 -4.52 2.42
C MET A 9 0.90 -4.71 1.03
N TYR A 10 1.13 -3.60 0.33
CA TYR A 10 1.82 -3.60 -0.94
C TYR A 10 3.21 -3.01 -0.74
N VAL A 11 4.22 -3.72 -1.22
CA VAL A 11 5.61 -3.26 -1.23
C VAL A 11 6.00 -2.98 -2.67
N TYR A 12 6.78 -1.92 -2.87
CA TYR A 12 7.39 -1.63 -4.14
C TYR A 12 8.87 -1.97 -4.05
N GLU A 13 9.28 -2.94 -4.86
CA GLU A 13 10.66 -3.35 -5.03
C GLU A 13 11.25 -2.66 -6.26
N ASP A 14 12.43 -2.09 -6.11
CA ASP A 14 13.20 -1.54 -7.22
C ASP A 14 13.91 -2.68 -7.95
N GLU A 15 13.58 -2.88 -9.23
CA GLU A 15 14.06 -4.00 -10.05
C GLU A 15 15.57 -3.93 -10.33
N ASP A 16 16.18 -2.74 -10.28
CA ASP A 16 17.62 -2.55 -10.50
C ASP A 16 18.44 -2.88 -9.24
N LEU A 17 17.89 -2.60 -8.06
CA LEU A 17 18.58 -2.75 -6.78
C LEU A 17 18.16 -3.98 -5.97
N TYR A 18 17.10 -4.70 -6.39
CA TYR A 18 16.48 -5.81 -5.65
C TYR A 18 16.22 -5.46 -4.19
N LYS A 19 15.70 -4.25 -3.97
CA LYS A 19 15.44 -3.69 -2.64
C LYS A 19 14.04 -3.14 -2.57
N VAL A 20 13.40 -3.36 -1.42
CA VAL A 20 12.12 -2.70 -1.10
C VAL A 20 12.39 -1.22 -0.86
N VAL A 21 11.84 -0.36 -1.72
CA VAL A 21 12.06 1.09 -1.66
C VAL A 21 10.82 1.85 -1.18
N GLY A 22 9.69 1.17 -1.03
CA GLY A 22 8.51 1.72 -0.38
C GLY A 22 7.47 0.65 -0.05
N PHE A 23 6.53 1.03 0.81
CA PHE A 23 5.36 0.22 1.10
C PHE A 23 4.13 1.10 1.33
N VAL A 24 2.96 0.56 1.00
CA VAL A 24 1.66 1.08 1.38
C VAL A 24 0.92 0.01 2.17
N HIS A 25 0.37 0.43 3.30
CA HIS A 25 -0.52 -0.35 4.13
C HIS A 25 -1.91 0.27 4.03
N ALA A 26 -2.86 -0.54 3.56
CA ALA A 26 -4.26 -0.16 3.47
C ALA A 26 -5.13 -1.20 4.18
N GLU A 27 -6.30 -0.77 4.64
CA GLU A 27 -7.32 -1.61 5.24
C GLU A 27 -8.62 -1.47 4.44
N ILE A 28 -9.18 -2.58 3.98
CA ILE A 28 -10.51 -2.62 3.40
C ILE A 28 -11.52 -2.57 4.54
N TYR A 29 -12.46 -1.65 4.48
CA TYR A 29 -13.57 -1.61 5.42
C TYR A 29 -14.89 -1.78 4.65
N GLU A 30 -15.74 -2.68 5.15
CA GLU A 30 -17.10 -2.85 4.64
C GLU A 30 -18.02 -1.86 5.35
N SER A 31 -18.81 -1.11 4.57
CA SER A 31 -19.83 -0.22 5.12
C SER A 31 -21.18 -0.90 5.06
N LEU A 32 -21.97 -0.83 6.13
CA LEU A 32 -23.31 -1.43 6.21
C LEU A 32 -24.30 -0.88 5.16
N TYR A 33 -24.00 0.29 4.59
CA TYR A 33 -24.86 1.00 3.65
C TYR A 33 -24.10 1.51 2.42
N SER A 34 -22.88 1.02 2.15
CA SER A 34 -22.08 1.45 0.99
C SER A 34 -21.09 0.39 0.53
N ASP A 35 -20.62 0.53 -0.71
CA ASP A 35 -19.56 -0.30 -1.27
C ASP A 35 -18.29 -0.29 -0.41
N CYS A 36 -17.56 -1.40 -0.40
CA CYS A 36 -16.36 -1.57 0.40
C CYS A 36 -15.32 -0.49 0.08
N GLY A 37 -14.88 0.23 1.11
CA GLY A 37 -13.91 1.31 1.01
C GLY A 37 -12.50 0.84 1.35
N LEU A 38 -11.50 1.64 0.97
CA LEU A 38 -10.09 1.43 1.33
C LEU A 38 -9.62 2.59 2.20
N ASN A 39 -9.02 2.27 3.34
CA ASN A 39 -8.39 3.20 4.25
C ASN A 39 -6.87 3.05 4.16
N ILE A 40 -6.14 4.07 3.71
CA ILE A 40 -4.67 4.02 3.68
C ILE A 40 -4.15 4.35 5.08
N LEU A 41 -3.65 3.33 5.79
CA LEU A 41 -3.12 3.45 7.14
C LEU A 41 -1.69 3.99 7.16
N GLY A 42 -0.90 3.71 6.13
CA GLY A 42 0.48 4.17 6.07
C GLY A 42 1.08 4.06 4.68
N LEU A 43 1.84 5.08 4.31
CA LEU A 43 2.64 5.11 3.08
C LEU A 43 4.04 5.58 3.48
N ALA A 44 5.03 4.72 3.28
CA ALA A 44 6.43 5.07 3.51
C ALA A 44 7.25 4.72 2.27
N ILE A 45 8.09 5.65 1.87
CA ILE A 45 9.00 5.51 0.74
C ILE A 45 10.36 5.99 1.21
N LEU A 46 11.42 5.29 0.83
CA LEU A 46 12.78 5.75 1.08
C LEU A 46 12.96 7.15 0.49
N PRO A 47 13.59 8.08 1.22
CA PRO A 47 13.72 9.47 0.79
C PRO A 47 14.42 9.62 -0.56
N GLU A 48 15.35 8.71 -0.88
CA GLU A 48 16.07 8.64 -2.17
C GLU A 48 15.17 8.29 -3.37
N PHE A 49 13.98 7.74 -3.10
CA PHE A 49 12.99 7.29 -4.09
C PHE A 49 11.75 8.19 -4.13
N ARG A 50 11.66 9.20 -3.23
CA ARG A 50 10.59 10.20 -3.27
C ARG A 50 10.76 11.08 -4.52
N GLY A 51 9.68 11.23 -5.29
CA GLY A 51 9.66 12.09 -6.50
C GLY A 51 10.06 11.40 -7.81
N LYS A 52 10.48 10.12 -7.79
CA LYS A 52 10.80 9.35 -9.01
C LYS A 52 9.60 8.97 -9.89
N ARG A 53 8.39 9.50 -9.66
CA ARG A 53 7.13 9.07 -10.32
C ARG A 53 6.96 7.54 -10.32
N ILE A 54 7.12 6.92 -9.16
CA ILE A 54 6.95 5.47 -8.94
C ILE A 54 5.46 5.02 -9.06
N GLY A 55 4.64 5.79 -9.78
CA GLY A 55 3.21 5.56 -9.97
C GLY A 55 2.74 5.89 -11.39
N LYS A 56 3.66 5.96 -12.36
CA LYS A 56 3.30 6.07 -13.78
C LYS A 56 3.62 4.75 -14.49
N LYS A 57 2.64 3.86 -14.54
CA LYS A 57 2.48 2.97 -15.68
C LYS A 57 0.99 2.82 -15.97
#